data_AF-A0A7X6RTM2-F1
#
_entry.id   AF-A0A7X6RTM2-F1
#
_cell.length_a   1.000
_cell.length_b   1.000
_cell.length_c   1.000
_cell.angle_alpha   90.00
_cell.angle_beta   90.00
_cell.angle_gamma   90.00
#
_symmetry.space_group_name_H-M   'P 1'
#
loop_
_entity.id
_entity.type
_entity.pdbx_description
1 polymer ?
#
loop_
_entity_poly.entity_id
_entity_poly.type
_entity_poly.pdbx_seq_one_letter_code
_entity_poly.pdbx_strand_id
1 'polypeptide(L)' 'MKPLKEMTAEELTRVLEVLEATRPEDFALRLALCLELDRADAGEEVRWGGPREAARV' A
#
# COMPACT_ATOMS: atom_id res chain seq x y z
N MET A 1 9.30 14.05 7.85
CA MET A 1 8.28 13.21 7.19
C MET A 1 8.66 11.76 7.40
N LYS A 2 7.71 10.93 7.81
CA LYS A 2 7.92 9.48 7.95
C LYS A 2 8.14 8.87 6.55
N PRO A 3 9.07 7.92 6.36
CA PRO A 3 9.23 7.22 5.09
C PRO A 3 7.97 6.43 4.73
N LEU A 4 7.60 6.38 3.44
CA LEU A 4 6.38 5.71 2.98
C LEU A 4 6.28 4.25 3.45
N LYS A 5 7.39 3.52 3.38
CA LYS A 5 7.52 2.12 3.82
C LYS A 5 7.22 1.87 5.31
N GLU A 6 7.19 2.92 6.13
CA GLU A 6 6.92 2.83 7.57
C GLU A 6 5.49 3.24 7.90
N MET A 7 4.76 3.82 6.93
CA MET A 7 3.40 4.33 7.13
C MET A 7 2.37 3.20 7.15
N THR A 8 1.33 3.35 7.97
CA THR A 8 0.20 2.42 7.96
C THR A 8 -0.68 2.66 6.72
N ALA A 9 -1.53 1.69 6.37
CA ALA A 9 -2.48 1.86 5.27
C ALA A 9 -3.40 3.08 5.46
N GLU A 10 -3.81 3.37 6.70
CA GLU A 10 -4.60 4.55 7.04
C GLU A 10 -3.84 5.86 6.83
N GLU A 11 -2.55 5.89 7.21
CA GLU A 11 -1.69 7.04 7.00
C GLU A 11 -1.45 7.29 5.50
N LEU A 12 -1.20 6.24 4.71
CA LEU A 12 -1.02 6.32 3.27
C LEU A 12 -2.30 6.79 2.54
N THR A 13 -3.46 6.27 2.95
CA THR A 13 -4.77 6.68 2.39
C THR A 13 -5.04 8.17 2.62
N ARG A 14 -4.78 8.68 3.83
CA ARG A 14 -4.95 10.12 4.11
C ARG A 14 -4.02 11.00 3.29
N VAL A 15 -2.79 10.56 3.06
CA VAL A 15 -1.85 11.30 2.21
C VAL A 15 -2.33 11.32 0.77
N LEU A 16 -2.88 10.20 0.26
CA LEU A 16 -3.50 10.15 -1.06
C LEU A 16 -4.64 11.17 -1.18
N GLU A 17 -5.61 11.17 -0.26
CA GLU A 17 -6.75 12.10 -0.27
C GLU A 17 -6.30 13.58 -0.35
N VAL A 18 -5.31 13.95 0.48
CA VAL A 18 -4.74 15.32 0.47
C VAL A 18 -4.05 15.61 -0.85
N LEU A 19 -3.35 14.65 -1.44
CA LEU A 19 -2.70 14.80 -2.74
C LEU A 19 -3.71 14.99 -3.87
N GLU A 20 -4.81 14.24 -3.88
CA GLU A 20 -5.85 14.41 -4.89
C GLU A 20 -6.49 15.80 -4.81
N ALA A 21 -6.67 16.32 -3.59
CA ALA A 21 -7.28 17.62 -3.35
C ALA A 21 -6.34 18.81 -3.65
N THR A 22 -5.03 18.64 -3.46
CA THR A 22 -4.07 19.76 -3.51
C THR A 22 -3.16 19.75 -4.74
N ARG A 23 -2.87 18.57 -5.29
CA ARG A 23 -1.95 18.36 -6.41
C ARG A 23 -2.42 17.18 -7.28
N PRO A 24 -3.62 17.25 -7.87
CA PRO A 24 -4.18 16.15 -8.63
C PRO A 24 -3.31 15.71 -9.81
N GLU A 25 -2.51 16.64 -10.38
CA GLU A 25 -1.57 16.37 -11.47
C GLU A 25 -0.33 15.56 -11.08
N ASP A 26 -0.01 15.41 -9.78
CA ASP A 26 1.15 14.63 -9.32
C ASP A 26 0.86 13.13 -9.34
N PHE A 27 0.81 12.59 -10.56
CA PHE A 27 0.51 11.18 -10.83
C PHE A 27 1.59 10.24 -10.30
N ALA A 28 2.87 10.63 -10.38
CA ALA A 28 3.98 9.80 -9.95
C ALA A 28 3.94 9.54 -8.43
N LEU A 29 3.64 10.58 -7.65
CA LEU A 29 3.53 10.44 -6.20
C LEU A 29 2.27 9.67 -5.79
N ARG A 30 1.13 9.87 -6.48
CA ARG A 30 -0.09 9.06 -6.26
C ARG A 30 0.14 7.58 -6.54
N LEU A 31 0.79 7.25 -7.67
CA LEU A 31 1.12 5.87 -8.00
C LEU A 31 2.03 5.22 -6.95
N ALA A 32 3.07 5.94 -6.50
CA ALA A 32 3.97 5.43 -5.45
C ALA A 32 3.23 5.12 -4.15
N LEU A 33 2.27 5.95 -3.74
CA LEU A 33 1.45 5.73 -2.55
C LEU A 33 0.51 4.53 -2.69
N CYS A 34 -0.16 4.37 -3.83
CA CYS A 34 -1.01 3.21 -4.10
C CYS A 34 -0.22 1.89 -4.07
N LEU A 35 0.99 1.87 -4.63
CA LEU A 35 1.84 0.68 -4.61
C LEU A 35 2.31 0.30 -3.19
N GLU A 36 2.53 1.28 -2.32
CA GLU A 36 2.87 1.02 -0.92
C GLU A 36 1.65 0.56 -0.11
N LEU A 37 0.44 1.00 -0.46
CA LEU A 37 -0.81 0.45 0.09
C LEU A 37 -0.97 -1.03 -0.28
N ASP A 38 -0.83 -1.37 -1.57
CA ASP A 38 -0.92 -2.77 -2.03
C ASP A 38 0.11 -3.66 -1.31
N ARG A 39 1.30 -3.12 -1.01
CA ARG A 39 2.34 -3.83 -0.24
C ARG A 39 1.99 -4.00 1.23
N ALA A 40 1.40 -2.98 1.86
CA ALA A 40 0.94 -3.07 3.23
C ALA A 40 -0.14 -4.15 3.36
N ASP A 41 -1.10 -4.17 2.43
CA ASP A 41 -2.19 -5.16 2.38
C ASP A 41 -1.66 -6.56 2.05
N ALA A 42 -0.75 -6.70 1.08
CA ALA A 42 -0.14 -7.99 0.73
C ALA A 42 0.79 -8.54 1.83
N GLY A 43 1.47 -7.66 2.57
CA GLY A 43 2.26 -8.02 3.76
C GLY A 43 1.37 -8.55 4.90
N GLU A 44 0.13 -8.10 4.97
CA GLU A 44 -0.88 -8.60 5.90
C GLU A 44 -1.42 -9.98 5.47
N GLU A 45 -1.65 -10.21 4.16
CA GLU A 45 -1.99 -11.53 3.60
C GLU A 45 -0.88 -12.59 3.84
N VAL A 46 0.40 -12.24 3.71
CA VAL A 46 1.52 -13.17 4.02
C VAL A 46 1.57 -13.53 5.51
N ARG A 47 1.06 -12.66 6.39
CA ARG A 47 0.95 -12.93 7.82
C ARG A 47 -0.21 -13.90 8.15
N TRP A 48 -1.20 -14.04 7.26
CA TRP A 48 -2.33 -14.97 7.38
C TRP A 48 -2.26 -16.19 6.45
N GLY A 49 -1.34 -16.20 5.48
CA GLY A 49 -1.11 -17.29 4.53
C GLY A 49 -0.10 -18.32 5.02
N GLY A 50 -0.52 -19.23 5.91
CA GLY A 50 0.16 -20.52 6.05
C GLY A 50 0.22 -21.26 4.70
N PRO A 51 1.17 -22.20 4.51
CA PRO A 51 1.45 -22.79 3.21
C PRO A 51 0.18 -23.44 2.66
N ARG A 52 -0.41 -22.84 1.62
CA ARG A 52 -1.41 -23.52 0.82
C ARG A 52 -0.66 -24.54 -0.01
N GLU A 53 -0.49 -25.71 0.59
CA GLU A 53 0.09 -26.90 0.00
C GLU A 53 -0.71 -27.23 -1.27
N ALA A 54 -0.22 -26.68 -2.37
CA ALA A 54 -0.60 -27.06 -3.71
C ALA A 54 0.12 -28.38 -4.05
N ALA A 55 -0.22 -29.45 -3.33
CA ALA A 55 0.05 -30.80 -3.78
C ALA A 55 -1.11 -31.23 -4.70
N ARG A 56 -1.03 -30.82 -5.97
CA ARG A 56 -1.63 -31.57 -7.06
C ARG A 56 -0.71 -32.76 -7.36
N VAL A 57 -1.04 -33.96 -6.89
CA VAL A 57 -0.94 -35.23 -7.63
C VAL A 57 -2.04 -36.15 -7.11
#